data_AF-A0A3C2A2I7-F1
#
_entry.id   AF-A0A3C2A2I7-F1
#
_cell.length_a   1.000
_cell.length_b   1.000
_cell.length_c   1.000
_cell.angle_alpha   90.00
_cell.angle_beta   90.00
_cell.angle_gamma   90.00
#
_symmetry.space_group_name_H-M   'P 1'
#
loop_
_entity.id
_entity.type
_entity.pdbx_description
1 polymer ?
#
loop_
_entity_poly.entity_id
_entity_poly.type
_entity_poly.pdbx_seq_one_letter_code
_entity_poly.pdbx_strand_id
1 'polypeptide(L)'
;MKHVLLTAAALLVAGSSVFAQKVILENERNLTPTFVDLQARGIKVENANITLRQVLNMQDNDDLVPVQQFTDELGMTHTRYQQYYQGIRVEYNTFLVHAKNGVLTSMNGEFERMSPISTTPSLSEGDAFTAALAAVDANAYAWENAQGRAAYVEAMGHQPEKGELVIVNDWNSANGVHMAPRLAYKFTVHAEEPFAIDFVFVDAQNGKVLLRNPDVHHVDWTNEENPHAACAHTHDHDAELNLSNTNWAPLAAT
;
A
#
# COMPACT_ATOMS: atom_id res chain seq x y z
N MET A 1 63.27 21.31 -37.07
CA MET A 1 61.78 21.39 -37.08
C MET A 1 61.28 20.31 -36.13
N LYS A 2 60.48 20.71 -35.13
CA LYS A 2 60.13 19.89 -33.96
C LYS A 2 59.02 18.88 -34.30
N HIS A 3 59.25 17.60 -33.98
CA HIS A 3 58.23 16.56 -34.03
C HIS A 3 57.23 16.75 -32.89
N VAL A 4 55.95 16.84 -33.21
CA VAL A 4 54.86 16.85 -32.23
C VAL A 4 54.22 15.46 -32.27
N LEU A 5 54.47 14.65 -31.23
CA LEU A 5 53.73 13.42 -30.96
C LEU A 5 52.41 13.80 -30.28
N LEU A 6 51.29 13.58 -30.98
CA LEU A 6 49.96 13.57 -30.38
C LEU A 6 49.72 12.17 -29.78
N THR A 7 49.85 12.03 -28.47
CA THR A 7 49.30 10.88 -27.74
C THR A 7 47.82 11.13 -27.48
N ALA A 8 46.96 10.47 -28.26
CA ALA A 8 45.54 10.37 -27.95
C ALA A 8 45.36 9.35 -26.81
N ALA A 9 45.08 9.84 -25.61
CA ALA A 9 44.64 9.00 -24.50
C ALA A 9 43.19 8.56 -24.77
N ALA A 10 43.01 7.30 -25.15
CA ALA A 10 41.70 6.67 -25.20
C ALA A 10 41.19 6.50 -23.76
N LEU A 11 40.29 7.39 -23.35
CA LEU A 11 39.57 7.29 -22.09
C LEU A 11 38.58 6.11 -22.22
N LEU A 12 38.99 4.94 -21.73
CA LEU A 12 38.12 3.77 -21.60
C LEU A 12 37.04 4.12 -20.56
N VAL A 13 35.87 4.55 -21.01
CA VAL A 13 34.69 4.62 -20.14
C VAL A 13 34.29 3.17 -19.85
N ALA A 14 34.71 2.67 -18.69
CA ALA A 14 34.20 1.44 -18.13
C ALA A 14 32.72 1.67 -17.78
N GLY A 15 31.83 1.38 -18.73
CA GLY A 15 30.42 1.21 -18.46
C GLY A 15 30.26 0.00 -17.55
N SER A 16 30.19 0.22 -16.25
CA SER A 16 29.77 -0.81 -15.30
C SER A 16 28.30 -1.13 -15.60
N SER A 17 28.08 -2.22 -16.34
CA SER A 17 26.79 -2.85 -16.50
C SER A 17 26.33 -3.39 -15.14
N VAL A 18 25.64 -2.54 -14.37
CA VAL A 18 24.88 -2.93 -13.17
C VAL A 18 23.55 -3.53 -13.62
N PHE A 19 23.60 -4.66 -14.32
CA PHE A 19 22.40 -5.43 -14.66
C PHE A 19 22.64 -6.90 -14.34
N ALA A 20 22.59 -7.20 -13.05
CA ALA A 20 22.33 -8.55 -12.55
C ALA A 20 21.46 -8.43 -11.29
N GLN A 21 20.39 -7.64 -11.39
CA GLN A 21 19.33 -7.71 -10.41
C GLN A 21 18.56 -9.00 -10.68
N LYS A 22 18.58 -9.96 -9.75
CA LYS A 22 17.64 -11.07 -9.81
C LYS A 22 16.30 -10.53 -9.31
N VAL A 23 15.53 -9.94 -10.23
CA VAL A 23 14.09 -9.74 -10.01
C VAL A 23 13.50 -11.14 -9.98
N ILE A 24 12.91 -11.50 -8.84
CA ILE A 24 12.40 -12.86 -8.64
C ILE A 24 10.92 -12.91 -8.98
N LEU A 25 10.18 -11.83 -8.69
CA LEU A 25 8.77 -11.69 -8.97
C LEU A 25 8.47 -10.26 -9.45
N GLU A 26 7.55 -10.16 -10.41
CA GLU A 26 7.01 -8.91 -10.93
C GLU A 26 5.49 -8.90 -10.77
N ASN A 27 4.90 -7.73 -10.61
CA ASN A 27 3.45 -7.55 -10.61
C ASN A 27 2.93 -7.68 -12.05
N GLU A 28 2.01 -8.61 -12.27
CA GLU A 28 1.48 -8.89 -13.61
C GLU A 28 0.71 -7.71 -14.23
N ARG A 29 0.22 -6.76 -13.41
CA ARG A 29 -0.58 -5.60 -13.84
C ARG A 29 0.26 -4.48 -14.45
N ASN A 30 1.46 -4.23 -13.90
CA ASN A 30 2.28 -3.06 -14.24
C ASN A 30 3.78 -3.38 -14.39
N LEU A 31 4.16 -4.66 -14.29
CA LEU A 31 5.51 -5.19 -14.48
C LEU A 31 6.55 -4.59 -13.52
N THR A 32 6.13 -4.12 -12.36
CA THR A 32 7.07 -3.63 -11.33
C THR A 32 7.56 -4.78 -10.47
N PRO A 33 8.84 -4.81 -10.04
CA PRO A 33 9.34 -5.83 -9.12
C PRO A 33 8.55 -5.86 -7.81
N THR A 34 8.05 -7.03 -7.42
CA THR A 34 7.35 -7.25 -6.13
C THR A 34 8.25 -7.91 -5.10
N PHE A 35 9.30 -8.61 -5.53
CA PHE A 35 10.34 -9.13 -4.65
C PHE A 35 11.72 -9.09 -5.33
N VAL A 36 12.70 -8.60 -4.59
CA VAL A 36 14.09 -8.49 -5.03
C VAL A 36 15.02 -8.98 -3.93
N ASP A 37 15.84 -9.97 -4.26
CA ASP A 37 16.94 -10.43 -3.41
C ASP A 37 18.19 -9.56 -3.65
N LEU A 38 18.78 -9.09 -2.56
CA LEU A 38 19.97 -8.23 -2.55
C LEU A 38 21.13 -8.80 -1.74
N GLN A 39 20.99 -9.97 -1.11
CA GLN A 39 21.95 -10.48 -0.12
C GLN A 39 23.38 -10.56 -0.67
N ALA A 40 23.53 -11.03 -1.90
CA ALA A 40 24.84 -11.20 -2.55
C ALA A 40 25.51 -9.86 -2.96
N ARG A 41 24.81 -8.72 -2.86
CA ARG A 41 25.29 -7.43 -3.37
C ARG A 41 26.04 -6.59 -2.33
N GLY A 42 25.90 -6.89 -1.04
CA GLY A 42 26.59 -6.14 0.02
C GLY A 42 26.23 -4.65 0.07
N ILE A 43 25.02 -4.28 -0.37
CA ILE A 43 24.59 -2.88 -0.43
C ILE A 43 24.37 -2.37 0.98
N LYS A 44 25.03 -1.28 1.36
CA LYS A 44 24.83 -0.65 2.66
C LYS A 44 23.46 0.02 2.75
N VAL A 45 22.87 0.03 3.94
CA VAL A 45 21.56 0.65 4.22
C VAL A 45 21.50 2.14 3.87
N GLU A 46 22.62 2.86 3.95
CA GLU A 46 22.75 4.26 3.52
C GLU A 46 22.38 4.49 2.04
N ASN A 47 22.49 3.44 1.21
CA ASN A 47 22.16 3.47 -0.21
C ASN A 47 20.77 2.91 -0.53
N ALA A 48 19.91 2.68 0.48
CA ALA A 48 18.57 2.11 0.28
C ALA A 48 17.72 2.94 -0.70
N ASN A 49 17.68 4.27 -0.54
CA ASN A 49 16.89 5.15 -1.41
C ASN A 49 17.37 5.12 -2.87
N ILE A 50 18.69 5.14 -3.08
CA ILE A 50 19.29 5.03 -4.42
C ILE A 50 18.93 3.68 -5.04
N THR A 51 19.01 2.61 -4.24
CA THR A 51 18.70 1.25 -4.69
C THR A 51 17.23 1.13 -5.07
N LEU A 52 16.30 1.59 -4.24
CA LEU A 52 14.86 1.60 -4.55
C LEU A 52 14.56 2.33 -5.86
N ARG A 53 15.11 3.54 -6.04
CA ARG A 53 14.92 4.32 -7.28
C ARG A 53 15.38 3.58 -8.52
N GLN A 54 16.53 2.91 -8.46
CA GLN A 54 17.06 2.11 -9.58
C GLN A 54 16.23 0.85 -9.84
N VAL A 55 15.94 0.09 -8.78
CA VAL A 55 15.22 -1.19 -8.85
C VAL A 55 13.82 -1.02 -9.41
N LEU A 56 13.10 0.00 -8.93
CA LEU A 56 11.72 0.25 -9.34
C LEU A 56 11.64 1.09 -10.62
N ASN A 57 12.79 1.56 -11.13
CA ASN A 57 12.89 2.50 -12.24
C ASN A 57 11.93 3.69 -12.03
N MET A 58 12.10 4.33 -10.87
CA MET A 58 11.31 5.49 -10.43
C MET A 58 11.59 6.69 -11.32
N GLN A 59 10.55 7.46 -11.60
CA GLN A 59 10.66 8.73 -12.31
C GLN A 59 10.84 9.90 -11.33
N ASP A 60 11.09 11.09 -11.86
CA ASP A 60 11.28 12.30 -11.05
C ASP A 60 10.04 12.70 -10.25
N ASN A 61 8.86 12.32 -10.72
CA ASN A 61 7.59 12.59 -10.04
C ASN A 61 7.23 11.54 -8.98
N ASP A 62 8.00 10.45 -8.89
CA ASP A 62 7.77 9.39 -7.92
C ASP A 62 8.62 9.62 -6.68
N ASP A 63 8.02 9.38 -5.51
CA ASP A 63 8.68 9.35 -4.22
C ASP A 63 8.31 8.11 -3.42
N LEU A 64 9.27 7.66 -2.61
CA LEU A 64 9.07 6.63 -1.59
C LEU A 64 9.54 7.22 -0.25
N VAL A 65 8.59 7.47 0.64
CA VAL A 65 8.84 8.11 1.94
C VAL A 65 8.79 7.05 3.04
N PRO A 66 9.82 6.94 3.91
CA PRO A 66 9.78 6.00 5.01
C PRO A 66 8.68 6.41 6.01
N VAL A 67 7.77 5.48 6.30
CA VAL A 67 6.62 5.71 7.20
C VAL A 67 6.69 4.86 8.47
N GLN A 68 7.50 3.80 8.48
CA GLN A 68 7.68 2.93 9.63
C GLN A 68 9.04 2.24 9.57
N GLN A 69 9.69 2.11 10.71
CA GLN A 69 10.88 1.29 10.87
C GLN A 69 10.78 0.47 12.16
N PHE A 70 11.13 -0.80 12.09
CA PHE A 70 11.19 -1.69 13.25
C PHE A 70 12.28 -2.74 13.07
N THR A 71 12.76 -3.30 14.17
CA THR A 71 13.72 -4.41 14.18
C THR A 71 13.06 -5.63 14.80
N ASP A 72 13.17 -6.78 14.14
CA ASP A 72 12.61 -8.03 14.65
C ASP A 72 13.55 -8.73 15.66
N GLU A 73 13.08 -9.82 16.25
CA GLU A 73 13.83 -10.62 17.23
C GLU A 73 15.09 -11.29 16.62
N LEU A 74 15.14 -11.41 15.29
CA LEU A 74 16.26 -11.97 14.55
C LEU A 74 17.33 -10.91 14.21
N GLY A 75 17.13 -9.67 14.66
CA GLY A 75 18.02 -8.53 14.42
C GLY A 75 17.94 -7.98 13.01
N MET A 76 16.86 -8.26 12.26
CA MET A 76 16.59 -7.67 10.96
C MET A 76 15.90 -6.32 11.14
N THR A 77 16.40 -5.29 10.47
CA THR A 77 15.71 -3.99 10.40
C THR A 77 14.83 -3.96 9.15
N HIS A 78 13.57 -3.60 9.35
CA HIS A 78 12.55 -3.44 8.33
C HIS A 78 12.20 -1.97 8.22
N THR A 79 12.17 -1.41 7.01
CA THR A 79 11.70 -0.05 6.78
C THR A 79 10.64 -0.05 5.70
N ARG A 80 9.42 0.38 6.07
CA ARG A 80 8.27 0.51 5.18
C ARG A 80 8.28 1.89 4.56
N TYR A 81 8.13 1.94 3.25
CA TYR A 81 8.03 3.14 2.45
C TYR A 81 6.63 3.21 1.84
N GLN A 82 6.02 4.39 1.90
CA GLN A 82 4.77 4.69 1.21
C GLN A 82 5.10 5.39 -0.11
N GLN A 83 4.46 4.97 -1.19
CA GLN A 83 4.61 5.63 -2.49
C GLN A 83 3.80 6.92 -2.55
N TYR A 84 4.40 7.94 -3.16
CA TYR A 84 3.76 9.20 -3.55
C TYR A 84 4.06 9.50 -5.02
N TYR A 85 3.11 10.15 -5.69
CA TYR A 85 3.28 10.73 -7.02
C TYR A 85 2.92 12.21 -6.98
N GLN A 86 3.88 13.08 -7.31
CA GLN A 86 3.76 14.54 -7.18
C GLN A 86 3.28 14.98 -5.79
N GLY A 87 3.73 14.30 -4.74
CA GLY A 87 3.35 14.57 -3.35
C GLY A 87 1.99 14.00 -2.92
N ILE A 88 1.24 13.35 -3.82
CA ILE A 88 -0.05 12.71 -3.51
C ILE A 88 0.18 11.22 -3.23
N ARG A 89 -0.40 10.72 -2.13
CA ARG A 89 -0.27 9.32 -1.70
C ARG A 89 -0.85 8.38 -2.76
N VAL A 90 -0.09 7.35 -3.14
CA VAL A 90 -0.60 6.24 -3.96
C VAL A 90 -1.11 5.14 -3.02
N GLU A 91 -2.42 5.02 -2.90
CA GLU A 91 -3.07 4.15 -1.93
C GLU A 91 -2.80 2.67 -2.21
N TYR A 92 -2.55 1.90 -1.15
CA TYR A 92 -2.20 0.47 -1.16
C TYR A 92 -0.83 0.12 -1.77
N ASN A 93 -0.03 1.10 -2.16
CA ASN A 93 1.31 0.89 -2.71
C ASN A 93 2.39 1.22 -1.68
N THR A 94 2.89 0.17 -1.02
CA THR A 94 3.99 0.27 -0.06
C THR A 94 5.10 -0.72 -0.37
N PHE A 95 6.32 -0.35 -0.02
CA PHE A 95 7.50 -1.16 -0.22
C PHE A 95 8.26 -1.36 1.09
N LEU A 96 8.71 -2.57 1.37
CA LEU A 96 9.45 -2.95 2.57
C LEU A 96 10.89 -3.24 2.19
N VAL A 97 11.83 -2.57 2.84
CA VAL A 97 13.27 -2.83 2.70
C VAL A 97 13.76 -3.55 3.94
N HIS A 98 14.48 -4.65 3.73
CA HIS A 98 15.03 -5.50 4.78
C HIS A 98 16.55 -5.35 4.85
N ALA A 99 17.08 -5.17 6.05
CA ALA A 99 18.52 -5.06 6.29
C ALA A 99 18.95 -5.89 7.50
N LYS A 100 20.19 -6.38 7.48
CA LYS A 100 20.85 -7.02 8.63
C LYS A 100 22.27 -6.51 8.72
N ASN A 101 22.74 -6.19 9.93
CA ASN A 101 24.11 -5.71 10.17
C ASN A 101 24.50 -4.51 9.25
N GLY A 102 23.56 -3.60 8.98
CA GLY A 102 23.77 -2.42 8.14
C GLY A 102 23.80 -2.69 6.63
N VAL A 103 23.46 -3.90 6.18
CA VAL A 103 23.47 -4.32 4.77
C VAL A 103 22.07 -4.75 4.33
N LEU A 104 21.64 -4.32 3.15
CA LEU A 104 20.37 -4.71 2.54
C LEU A 104 20.39 -6.20 2.19
N THR A 105 19.28 -6.87 2.47
CA THR A 105 19.12 -8.31 2.26
C THR A 105 18.07 -8.60 1.20
N SER A 106 16.91 -7.97 1.30
CA SER A 106 15.84 -8.08 0.31
C SER A 106 14.97 -6.82 0.35
N MET A 107 14.09 -6.72 -0.63
CA MET A 107 13.00 -5.74 -0.62
C MET A 107 11.78 -6.33 -1.31
N ASN A 108 10.58 -5.97 -0.85
CA ASN A 108 9.34 -6.47 -1.43
C ASN A 108 8.18 -5.51 -1.21
N GLY A 109 7.14 -5.63 -2.04
CA GLY A 109 5.92 -4.85 -1.89
C GLY A 109 5.29 -4.52 -3.22
N GLU A 110 4.50 -3.44 -3.21
CA GLU A 110 3.77 -2.94 -4.37
C GLU A 110 4.25 -1.54 -4.71
N PHE A 111 4.45 -1.30 -6.01
CA PHE A 111 4.81 0.00 -6.57
C PHE A 111 3.97 0.21 -7.83
N GLU A 112 3.39 1.39 -8.00
CA GLU A 112 2.61 1.73 -9.18
C GLU A 112 3.50 2.47 -10.17
N ARG A 113 3.64 1.94 -11.40
CA ARG A 113 4.32 2.68 -12.46
C ARG A 113 3.36 3.73 -13.02
N MET A 114 3.56 4.96 -12.60
CA MET A 114 2.68 6.06 -12.97
C MET A 114 2.89 6.46 -14.44
N SER A 115 1.80 6.50 -15.20
CA SER A 115 1.72 7.33 -16.40
C SER A 115 1.29 8.75 -15.99
N PRO A 116 1.67 9.81 -16.74
CA PRO A 116 1.23 11.16 -16.41
C PRO A 116 -0.28 11.26 -16.30
N ILE A 117 -0.76 11.72 -15.13
CA ILE A 117 -2.17 11.99 -14.84
C ILE A 117 -2.34 13.43 -14.33
N SER A 118 -3.56 13.96 -14.43
CA SER A 118 -3.90 15.21 -13.75
C SER A 118 -4.01 14.97 -12.24
N THR A 119 -3.27 15.75 -11.46
CA THR A 119 -3.27 15.76 -9.99
C THR A 119 -4.10 16.91 -9.41
N THR A 120 -4.78 17.67 -10.27
CA THR A 120 -5.74 18.72 -9.86
C THR A 120 -7.16 18.19 -9.98
N PRO A 121 -7.97 18.23 -8.90
CA PRO A 121 -9.36 17.81 -8.95
C PRO A 121 -10.19 18.78 -9.81
N SER A 122 -11.09 18.25 -10.64
CA SER A 122 -12.10 19.03 -11.37
C SER A 122 -13.47 18.99 -10.68
N LEU A 123 -13.72 17.94 -9.89
CA LEU A 123 -14.92 17.77 -9.08
C LEU A 123 -14.71 18.43 -7.71
N SER A 124 -15.78 19.02 -7.15
CA SER A 124 -15.71 19.53 -5.78
C SER A 124 -15.70 18.39 -4.75
N GLU A 125 -15.06 18.61 -3.61
CA GLU A 125 -15.03 17.65 -2.50
C GLU A 125 -16.44 17.34 -1.99
N GLY A 126 -17.37 18.31 -1.99
CA GLY A 126 -18.76 18.11 -1.57
C GLY A 126 -19.58 17.26 -2.54
N ASP A 127 -19.38 17.43 -3.85
CA ASP A 127 -20.02 16.56 -4.85
C ASP A 127 -19.46 15.13 -4.76
N ALA A 128 -18.15 14.99 -4.53
CA ALA A 128 -17.51 13.70 -4.31
C ALA A 128 -18.03 13.01 -3.04
N PHE A 129 -18.22 13.75 -1.95
CA PHE A 129 -18.80 13.23 -0.71
C PHE A 129 -20.24 12.76 -0.94
N THR A 130 -21.05 13.53 -1.67
CA THR A 130 -22.42 13.13 -2.04
C THR A 130 -22.42 11.81 -2.83
N ALA A 131 -21.50 11.65 -3.77
CA ALA A 131 -21.34 10.39 -4.51
C ALA A 131 -20.89 9.24 -3.60
N ALA A 132 -20.04 9.50 -2.60
CA ALA A 132 -19.61 8.50 -1.63
C ALA A 132 -20.78 8.00 -0.76
N LEU A 133 -21.63 8.92 -0.27
CA LEU A 133 -22.82 8.55 0.50
C LEU A 133 -23.80 7.72 -0.35
N ALA A 134 -24.03 8.12 -1.60
CA ALA A 134 -24.88 7.37 -2.53
C ALA A 134 -24.33 5.97 -2.86
N ALA A 135 -23.01 5.76 -2.77
CA ALA A 135 -22.38 4.45 -2.98
C ALA A 135 -22.56 3.51 -1.77
N VAL A 136 -22.64 4.07 -0.57
CA VAL A 136 -22.88 3.32 0.66
C VAL A 136 -24.37 3.03 0.83
N ASP A 137 -25.22 4.01 0.50
CA ASP A 137 -26.69 3.91 0.51
C ASP A 137 -27.23 3.43 1.86
N ALA A 138 -26.82 4.12 2.94
CA ALA A 138 -27.26 3.80 4.29
C ALA A 138 -28.48 4.64 4.71
N ASN A 139 -29.28 4.08 5.60
CA ASN A 139 -30.45 4.76 6.18
C ASN A 139 -30.07 5.78 7.26
N ALA A 140 -28.94 5.56 7.94
CA ALA A 140 -28.44 6.42 9.00
C ALA A 140 -26.90 6.42 9.04
N TYR A 141 -26.32 7.60 9.26
CA TYR A 141 -24.87 7.79 9.43
C TYR A 141 -24.50 8.27 10.83
N ALA A 142 -23.29 7.92 11.29
CA ALA A 142 -22.82 8.17 12.66
C ALA A 142 -22.72 9.66 13.05
N TRP A 143 -22.84 10.60 12.11
CA TRP A 143 -22.63 12.04 12.31
C TRP A 143 -23.88 12.90 12.07
N GLU A 144 -25.07 12.30 11.99
CA GLU A 144 -26.31 13.03 11.69
C GLU A 144 -26.77 13.95 12.82
N ASN A 145 -26.47 13.58 14.08
CA ASN A 145 -26.73 14.44 15.24
C ASN A 145 -25.43 15.04 15.81
N ALA A 146 -25.55 16.08 16.64
CA ALA A 146 -24.39 16.81 17.17
C ALA A 146 -23.44 15.94 18.02
N GLN A 147 -23.98 15.00 18.79
CA GLN A 147 -23.18 14.09 19.62
C GLN A 147 -22.41 13.09 18.76
N GLY A 148 -23.07 12.46 17.79
CA GLY A 148 -22.47 11.54 16.84
C GLY A 148 -21.38 12.21 16.00
N ARG A 149 -21.63 13.43 15.52
CA ARG A 149 -20.62 14.21 14.80
C ARG A 149 -19.40 14.52 15.66
N ALA A 150 -19.59 14.89 16.92
CA ALA A 150 -18.46 15.12 17.83
C ALA A 150 -17.64 13.84 18.06
N ALA A 151 -18.31 12.70 18.28
CA ALA A 151 -17.66 11.40 18.45
C ALA A 151 -16.90 10.97 17.19
N TYR A 152 -17.47 11.19 15.99
CA TYR A 152 -16.78 10.92 14.73
C TYR A 152 -15.50 11.75 14.61
N VAL A 153 -15.57 13.06 14.85
CA VAL A 153 -14.41 13.95 14.75
C VAL A 153 -13.32 13.58 15.77
N GLU A 154 -13.71 13.18 16.98
CA GLU A 154 -12.78 12.69 18.01
C GLU A 154 -12.08 11.40 17.58
N ALA A 155 -12.81 10.44 17.00
CA ALA A 155 -12.25 9.16 16.57
C ALA A 155 -11.40 9.27 15.30
N MET A 156 -11.83 10.07 14.32
CA MET A 156 -11.23 10.15 12.99
C MET A 156 -10.23 11.30 12.83
N GLY A 157 -10.32 12.34 13.66
CA GLY A 157 -9.47 13.53 13.59
C GLY A 157 -9.85 14.52 12.47
N HIS A 158 -10.97 14.30 11.78
CA HIS A 158 -11.47 15.18 10.71
C HIS A 158 -13.00 15.15 10.61
N GLN A 159 -13.58 16.09 9.87
CA GLN A 159 -15.03 16.11 9.60
C GLN A 159 -15.41 14.98 8.62
N PRO A 160 -16.63 14.42 8.69
CA PRO A 160 -17.10 13.39 7.76
C PRO A 160 -16.98 13.79 6.28
N GLU A 161 -17.33 15.03 5.96
CA GLU A 161 -17.25 15.59 4.61
C GLU A 161 -15.83 15.93 4.14
N LYS A 162 -14.81 15.78 5.02
CA LYS A 162 -13.41 16.02 4.67
C LYS A 162 -12.79 14.75 4.10
N GLY A 163 -12.53 14.76 2.80
CA GLY A 163 -11.80 13.73 2.09
C GLY A 163 -10.29 13.98 2.03
N GLU A 164 -9.54 12.89 1.89
CA GLU A 164 -8.11 12.91 1.57
C GLU A 164 -7.95 12.76 0.05
N LEU A 165 -7.13 13.60 -0.59
CA LEU A 165 -6.80 13.42 -1.99
C LEU A 165 -5.72 12.34 -2.12
N VAL A 166 -6.02 11.26 -2.83
CA VAL A 166 -5.15 10.11 -3.04
C VAL A 166 -5.13 9.72 -4.51
N ILE A 167 -4.20 8.85 -4.88
CA ILE A 167 -4.19 8.15 -6.16
C ILE A 167 -4.52 6.69 -5.86
N VAL A 168 -5.52 6.15 -6.54
CA VAL A 168 -5.92 4.74 -6.40
C VAL A 168 -6.32 4.18 -7.75
N ASN A 169 -6.12 2.89 -7.92
CA ASN A 169 -6.53 2.20 -9.13
C ASN A 169 -8.06 2.09 -9.23
N ASP A 170 -8.61 2.10 -10.45
CA ASP A 170 -10.03 1.82 -10.69
C ASP A 170 -10.30 0.31 -10.62
N TRP A 171 -10.78 -0.16 -9.47
CA TRP A 171 -11.05 -1.59 -9.20
C TRP A 171 -12.34 -2.11 -9.85
N ASN A 172 -13.15 -1.22 -10.42
CA ASN A 172 -14.39 -1.56 -11.10
C ASN A 172 -14.23 -1.84 -12.59
N SER A 173 -13.00 -1.74 -13.13
CA SER A 173 -12.74 -1.96 -14.57
C SER A 173 -12.61 -3.46 -14.87
N ALA A 174 -13.75 -4.09 -15.17
CA ALA A 174 -14.00 -5.53 -15.28
C ALA A 174 -13.19 -6.33 -16.33
N ASN A 175 -12.25 -5.74 -17.06
CA ASN A 175 -11.59 -6.40 -18.19
C ASN A 175 -10.08 -6.62 -18.03
N GLY A 176 -9.49 -6.41 -16.83
CA GLY A 176 -8.06 -6.63 -16.61
C GLY A 176 -7.12 -5.73 -17.41
N VAL A 177 -7.65 -4.94 -18.34
CA VAL A 177 -6.95 -3.89 -19.10
C VAL A 177 -6.84 -2.68 -18.18
N HIS A 178 -5.84 -2.77 -17.31
CA HIS A 178 -5.29 -1.75 -16.43
C HIS A 178 -6.32 -1.10 -15.49
N MET A 179 -6.29 -1.61 -14.26
CA MET A 179 -6.54 -0.90 -13.00
C MET A 179 -5.79 0.44 -12.98
N ALA A 180 -6.21 1.39 -13.82
CA ALA A 180 -5.45 2.59 -14.08
C ALA A 180 -5.49 3.49 -12.84
N PRO A 181 -4.35 3.99 -12.36
CA PRO A 181 -4.30 4.90 -11.23
C PRO A 181 -5.02 6.20 -11.59
N ARG A 182 -5.92 6.62 -10.70
CA ARG A 182 -6.78 7.79 -10.85
C ARG A 182 -6.67 8.65 -9.61
N LEU A 183 -6.70 9.96 -9.79
CA LEU A 183 -6.86 10.91 -8.68
C LEU A 183 -8.25 10.74 -8.07
N ALA A 184 -8.33 10.59 -6.75
CA ALA A 184 -9.57 10.31 -6.05
C ALA A 184 -9.64 11.03 -4.70
N TYR A 185 -10.85 11.36 -4.28
CA TYR A 185 -11.14 11.65 -2.89
C TYR A 185 -11.39 10.34 -2.14
N LYS A 186 -10.69 10.13 -1.04
CA LYS A 186 -10.93 9.05 -0.08
C LYS A 186 -11.74 9.60 1.08
N PHE A 187 -12.89 8.98 1.34
CA PHE A 187 -13.73 9.25 2.51
C PHE A 187 -13.80 8.01 3.40
N THR A 188 -13.86 8.22 4.71
CA THR A 188 -14.30 7.18 5.64
C THR A 188 -15.78 7.39 5.89
N VAL A 189 -16.61 6.44 5.46
CA VAL A 189 -18.07 6.50 5.61
C VAL A 189 -18.48 5.53 6.70
N HIS A 190 -19.04 6.06 7.79
CA HIS A 190 -19.51 5.30 8.94
C HIS A 190 -21.04 5.31 8.96
N ALA A 191 -21.63 4.21 8.48
CA ALA A 191 -23.05 3.94 8.50
C ALA A 191 -23.44 3.22 9.80
N GLU A 192 -24.54 3.66 10.41
CA GLU A 192 -25.13 2.97 11.58
C GLU A 192 -26.14 1.90 11.15
N GLU A 193 -26.86 2.12 10.04
CA GLU A 193 -27.88 1.20 9.54
C GLU A 193 -27.92 1.15 7.99
N PRO A 194 -27.57 0.01 7.35
CA PRO A 194 -26.86 -1.12 7.96
C PRO A 194 -25.47 -0.68 8.47
N PHE A 195 -25.00 -1.30 9.56
CA PHE A 195 -23.70 -0.96 10.12
C PHE A 195 -22.58 -1.25 9.12
N ALA A 196 -21.78 -0.23 8.81
CA ALA A 196 -20.59 -0.36 7.98
C ALA A 196 -19.61 0.76 8.27
N ILE A 197 -18.31 0.47 8.16
CA ILE A 197 -17.26 1.47 8.10
C ILE A 197 -16.47 1.19 6.83
N ASP A 198 -16.62 2.06 5.84
CA ASP A 198 -16.06 1.88 4.52
C ASP A 198 -15.08 3.00 4.17
N PHE A 199 -13.96 2.65 3.54
CA PHE A 199 -13.22 3.59 2.72
C PHE A 199 -13.84 3.66 1.33
N VAL A 200 -14.36 4.83 0.97
CA VAL A 200 -14.96 5.07 -0.34
C VAL A 200 -14.07 6.00 -1.13
N PHE A 201 -13.68 5.55 -2.33
CA PHE A 201 -12.79 6.27 -3.23
C PHE A 201 -13.59 6.76 -4.43
N VAL A 202 -13.67 8.08 -4.59
CA VAL A 202 -14.44 8.74 -5.64
C VAL A 202 -13.50 9.50 -6.56
N ASP A 203 -13.57 9.22 -7.87
CA ASP A 203 -12.80 9.90 -8.90
C ASP A 203 -12.96 11.43 -8.80
N ALA A 204 -11.85 12.12 -8.60
CA ALA A 204 -11.80 13.56 -8.40
C ALA A 204 -12.04 14.38 -9.68
N GLN A 205 -12.26 13.73 -10.83
CA GLN A 205 -12.57 14.35 -12.11
C GLN A 205 -14.05 14.23 -12.48
N ASN A 206 -14.70 13.11 -12.17
CA ASN A 206 -16.05 12.80 -12.68
C ASN A 206 -17.03 12.19 -11.67
N GLY A 207 -16.59 11.92 -10.43
CA GLY A 207 -17.48 11.42 -9.37
C GLY A 207 -17.77 9.91 -9.43
N LYS A 208 -17.13 9.17 -10.35
CA LYS A 208 -17.25 7.71 -10.39
C LYS A 208 -16.62 7.10 -9.13
N VAL A 209 -17.34 6.21 -8.46
CA VAL A 209 -16.78 5.38 -7.39
C VAL A 209 -15.78 4.38 -7.99
N LEU A 210 -14.54 4.47 -7.55
CA LEU A 210 -13.42 3.64 -8.03
C LEU A 210 -13.26 2.37 -7.20
N LEU A 211 -13.51 2.47 -5.90
CA LEU A 211 -13.38 1.41 -4.91
C LEU A 211 -14.26 1.75 -3.70
N ARG A 212 -14.93 0.73 -3.16
CA ARG A 212 -15.50 0.73 -1.81
C ARG A 212 -14.83 -0.42 -1.08
N ASN A 213 -14.08 -0.12 -0.03
CA ASN A 213 -13.34 -1.10 0.74
C ASN A 213 -13.80 -1.06 2.21
N PRO A 214 -14.46 -2.12 2.71
CA PRO A 214 -14.81 -2.20 4.12
C PRO A 214 -13.57 -2.18 5.00
N ASP A 215 -13.54 -1.29 5.98
CA ASP A 215 -12.49 -1.24 7.01
C ASP A 215 -12.80 -2.24 8.14
N VAL A 216 -14.08 -2.39 8.47
CA VAL A 216 -14.54 -3.47 9.35
C VAL A 216 -14.85 -4.70 8.52
N HIS A 217 -14.02 -5.73 8.64
CA HIS A 217 -14.27 -7.03 8.05
C HIS A 217 -15.13 -7.87 9.00
N HIS A 218 -16.39 -8.10 8.64
CA HIS A 218 -17.20 -9.11 9.33
C HIS A 218 -16.74 -10.49 8.82
N VAL A 219 -16.30 -11.35 9.73
CA VAL A 219 -16.23 -12.79 9.44
C VAL A 219 -17.64 -13.32 9.61
N ASP A 220 -18.31 -13.63 8.50
CA ASP A 220 -19.52 -14.45 8.55
C ASP A 220 -19.10 -15.84 9.02
N TRP A 221 -19.15 -16.06 10.33
CA TRP A 221 -19.00 -17.37 10.91
C TRP A 221 -20.29 -18.14 10.65
N THR A 222 -20.37 -18.83 9.51
CA THR A 222 -21.46 -19.79 9.26
C THR A 222 -21.22 -20.99 10.16
N ASN A 223 -22.05 -21.14 11.19
CA ASN A 223 -21.96 -22.16 12.24
C ASN A 223 -22.28 -23.60 11.78
N GLU A 224 -21.80 -24.07 10.62
CA GLU A 224 -22.13 -25.44 10.16
C GLU A 224 -21.10 -26.52 10.53
N GLU A 225 -19.87 -26.18 10.95
CA GLU A 225 -18.86 -27.21 11.30
C GLU A 225 -17.99 -26.87 12.52
N ASN A 226 -18.58 -26.58 13.68
CA ASN A 226 -17.83 -26.53 14.94
C ASN A 226 -18.09 -27.76 15.84
N PRO A 227 -17.20 -28.76 15.89
CA PRO A 227 -17.33 -29.91 16.82
C PRO A 227 -17.08 -29.53 18.29
N HIS A 228 -16.80 -28.27 18.63
CA HIS A 228 -16.54 -27.81 20.01
C HIS A 228 -17.71 -27.06 20.68
N ALA A 229 -18.91 -27.02 20.08
CA ALA A 229 -20.11 -26.44 20.72
C ALA A 229 -20.61 -27.22 21.96
N ALA A 230 -19.93 -28.28 22.37
CA ALA A 230 -20.27 -29.10 23.53
C ALA A 230 -19.12 -29.14 24.55
N CYS A 231 -18.62 -27.99 24.99
CA CYS A 231 -17.75 -27.88 26.16
C CYS A 231 -18.05 -26.59 26.92
N ALA A 232 -19.14 -26.60 27.70
CA ALA A 232 -19.31 -25.64 28.78
C ALA A 232 -18.29 -25.97 29.87
N HIS A 233 -17.21 -25.19 29.97
CA HIS A 233 -16.33 -25.23 31.13
C HIS A 233 -16.33 -23.88 31.83
N THR A 234 -16.82 -23.93 33.05
CA THR A 234 -16.67 -22.93 34.11
C THR A 234 -15.22 -22.50 34.23
N HIS A 235 -15.00 -21.18 34.28
CA HIS A 235 -13.70 -20.57 34.55
C HIS A 235 -13.12 -21.13 35.86
N ASP A 236 -11.92 -21.69 35.77
CA ASP A 236 -10.98 -21.73 36.89
C ASP A 236 -9.65 -21.17 36.41
N HIS A 237 -9.09 -20.28 37.22
CA HIS A 237 -7.83 -19.60 36.95
C HIS A 237 -6.65 -20.56 37.22
N ASP A 238 -5.56 -20.32 36.49
CA ASP A 238 -4.19 -20.87 36.64
C ASP A 238 -3.84 -22.11 35.79
N ALA A 239 -3.08 -21.87 34.72
CA ALA A 239 -1.89 -22.64 34.34
C ALA A 239 -1.19 -22.01 33.13
N GLU A 240 0.08 -21.64 33.30
CA GLU A 240 1.01 -21.42 32.19
C GLU A 240 1.18 -22.71 31.37
N LEU A 241 1.11 -22.63 30.04
CA LEU A 241 1.88 -23.52 29.15
C LEU A 241 2.16 -22.83 27.80
N ASN A 242 3.44 -22.52 27.61
CA ASN A 242 4.13 -22.36 26.33
C ASN A 242 3.80 -23.54 25.39
N LEU A 243 3.59 -23.31 24.09
CA LEU A 243 4.12 -24.14 23.00
C LEU A 243 3.85 -23.52 21.61
N SER A 244 4.94 -23.41 20.87
CA SER A 244 5.11 -23.23 19.43
C SER A 244 4.28 -24.18 18.54
N ASN A 245 3.76 -23.66 17.42
CA ASN A 245 3.84 -24.21 16.04
C ASN A 245 2.82 -23.49 15.14
N THR A 246 3.23 -22.71 14.13
CA THR A 246 3.47 -23.15 12.73
C THR A 246 2.40 -24.09 12.16
N ASN A 247 1.52 -23.55 11.31
CA ASN A 247 1.35 -23.98 9.91
C ASN A 247 0.21 -23.22 9.22
N TRP A 248 0.58 -22.30 8.32
CA TRP A 248 -0.27 -21.88 7.21
C TRP A 248 -0.19 -22.91 6.09
N ALA A 249 -1.33 -23.43 5.65
CA ALA A 249 -1.48 -24.07 4.35
C ALA A 249 -2.82 -23.62 3.73
N PRO A 250 -2.85 -23.19 2.45
CA PRO A 250 -4.11 -22.87 1.78
C PRO A 250 -4.81 -24.15 1.31
N LEU A 251 -6.11 -24.27 1.58
CA LEU A 251 -6.96 -25.32 1.04
C LEU A 251 -7.28 -25.02 -0.43
N ALA A 252 -6.99 -25.99 -1.29
CA ALA A 252 -7.33 -25.99 -2.70
C ALA A 252 -8.82 -26.27 -2.91
N ALA A 253 -9.38 -25.67 -3.95
CA ALA A 253 -10.75 -25.81 -4.39
C ALA A 253 -11.09 -27.24 -4.89
N THR A 254 -12.32 -27.66 -4.59
CA THR A 254 -13.12 -28.58 -5.41
C THR A 254 -14.53 -28.05 -5.49
#